data_AF-A0A7V4J494-F1
#
_entry.id   AF-A0A7V4J494-F1
#
_cell.length_a   1.000
_cell.length_b   1.000
_cell.length_c   1.000
_cell.angle_alpha   90.00
_cell.angle_beta   90.00
_cell.angle_gamma   90.00
#
_symmetry.space_group_name_H-M   'P 1'
#
loop_
_entity.id
_entity.type
_entity.pdbx_description
1 polymer ?
#
loop_
_entity_poly.entity_id
_entity_poly.type
_entity_poly.pdbx_seq_one_letter_code
_entity_poly.pdbx_strand_id
1 'polypeptide(L)'
;SCVCVSPDVKPQQDFFPLTVEYREKSSSAGRIPGNFFRREGRPSEREILVSRLTDRPIRPLFPKEFLNEVQVFSTVFSADNENNPDVMSINGASAALHISKVPFHGPIGAVRVGLFDGEFVVNPSMPDMARSQLDLVIAGTRNAILMVEGQADEVSEETMVKALEFGHEYIKQICDTIEELRRRVGVEKMAYSPREVLPDVEGHVANLTADRLTEIMSIAEKHPREALLAAQTAIAASELNQIGHIDLHANE
;
A
#
# COMPACT_ATOMS: atom_id res chain seq x y z
N SER A 1 5.92 10.92 -9.96
CA SER A 1 5.80 9.46 -10.08
C SER A 1 5.02 9.10 -11.34
N CYS A 2 5.23 7.91 -11.87
CA CYS A 2 4.52 7.34 -13.02
C CYS A 2 3.72 6.11 -12.56
N VAL A 3 2.54 5.90 -13.13
CA VAL A 3 1.69 4.74 -12.85
C VAL A 3 1.32 4.08 -14.18
N CYS A 4 1.56 2.77 -14.26
CA CYS A 4 1.18 1.93 -15.38
C CYS A 4 0.22 0.85 -14.90
N VAL A 5 -0.75 0.49 -15.75
CA VAL A 5 -1.69 -0.59 -15.48
C VAL A 5 -1.83 -1.47 -16.71
N SER A 6 -1.77 -2.79 -16.52
CA SER A 6 -2.04 -3.75 -17.59
C SER A 6 -3.50 -3.64 -18.04
N PRO A 7 -3.79 -3.65 -19.35
CA PRO A 7 -5.17 -3.66 -19.84
C PRO A 7 -5.91 -4.93 -19.43
N ASP A 8 -5.20 -6.06 -19.40
CA ASP A 8 -5.76 -7.39 -19.17
C ASP A 8 -5.21 -8.02 -17.89
N VAL A 9 -6.05 -8.84 -17.25
CA VAL A 9 -5.66 -9.71 -16.14
C VAL A 9 -5.05 -10.99 -16.71
N LYS A 10 -3.92 -11.43 -16.15
CA LYS A 10 -3.28 -12.69 -16.58
C LYS A 10 -4.21 -13.88 -16.31
N PRO A 11 -4.26 -14.90 -17.19
CA PRO A 11 -5.02 -16.11 -16.93
C PRO A 11 -4.61 -16.73 -15.58
N GLN A 12 -5.59 -17.18 -14.78
CA GLN A 12 -5.37 -17.80 -13.46
C GLN A 12 -4.73 -16.91 -12.39
N GLN A 13 -4.61 -15.59 -12.62
CA GLN A 13 -4.10 -14.65 -11.62
C GLN A 13 -5.03 -14.63 -10.40
N ASP A 14 -4.55 -14.96 -9.21
CA ASP A 14 -5.35 -15.05 -7.97
C ASP A 14 -4.97 -14.03 -6.90
N PHE A 15 -3.92 -13.23 -7.14
CA PHE A 15 -3.46 -12.15 -6.26
C PHE A 15 -3.37 -10.82 -7.01
N PHE A 16 -3.41 -9.70 -6.29
CA PHE A 16 -3.21 -8.38 -6.89
C PHE A 16 -1.70 -8.07 -7.07
N PRO A 17 -1.18 -7.98 -8.30
CA PRO A 17 0.22 -7.71 -8.55
C PRO A 17 0.50 -6.20 -8.58
N LEU A 18 0.82 -5.66 -7.41
CA LEU A 18 1.33 -4.31 -7.24
C LEU A 18 2.84 -4.32 -7.05
N THR A 19 3.55 -3.57 -7.88
CA THR A 19 4.99 -3.29 -7.74
C THR A 19 5.22 -1.79 -7.59
N VAL A 20 6.01 -1.42 -6.59
CA VAL A 20 6.43 -0.04 -6.36
C VAL A 20 7.95 0.02 -6.42
N GLU A 21 8.47 0.90 -7.27
CA GLU A 21 9.89 1.16 -7.39
C GLU A 21 10.19 2.63 -7.14
N TYR A 22 11.15 2.87 -6.26
CA TYR A 22 11.70 4.20 -6.00
C TYR A 22 13.18 4.24 -6.34
N ARG A 23 13.60 5.24 -7.13
CA ARG A 23 15.00 5.44 -7.57
C ARG A 23 15.48 6.86 -7.33
N GLU A 24 16.68 6.99 -6.79
CA GLU A 24 17.40 8.26 -6.66
C GLU A 24 18.49 8.36 -7.74
N LYS A 25 18.38 9.30 -8.66
CA LYS A 25 19.42 9.52 -9.68
C LYS A 25 20.59 10.26 -9.06
N SER A 26 21.83 9.82 -9.30
CA SER A 26 22.99 10.58 -8.79
C SER A 26 23.03 12.01 -9.34
N SER A 27 22.52 12.20 -10.56
CA SER A 27 22.36 13.51 -11.19
C SER A 27 21.40 14.44 -10.45
N SER A 28 20.48 13.92 -9.62
CA SER A 28 19.54 14.76 -8.87
C SER A 28 20.24 15.69 -7.88
N ALA A 29 21.41 15.26 -7.38
CA ALA A 29 22.29 16.03 -6.52
C ALA A 29 23.54 16.57 -7.25
N GLY A 30 23.53 16.56 -8.59
CA GLY A 30 24.68 17.02 -9.40
C GLY A 30 25.91 16.12 -9.30
N ARG A 31 25.74 14.82 -8.99
CA ARG A 31 26.84 13.86 -8.82
C ARG A 31 26.87 12.83 -9.95
N ILE A 32 28.08 12.38 -10.30
CA ILE A 32 28.28 11.23 -11.18
C ILE A 32 28.40 9.97 -10.31
N PRO A 33 27.74 8.85 -10.66
CA PRO A 33 27.84 7.62 -9.88
C PRO A 33 29.31 7.19 -9.63
N GLY A 34 29.60 6.82 -8.39
CA GLY A 34 30.96 6.48 -7.94
C GLY A 34 31.46 5.10 -8.35
N ASN A 35 30.60 4.23 -8.90
CA ASN A 35 30.96 2.85 -9.26
C ASN A 35 31.75 2.76 -10.58
N PHE A 36 32.36 1.60 -10.83
CA PHE A 36 33.20 1.35 -12.02
C PHE A 36 32.47 1.68 -13.33
N PHE A 37 31.18 1.34 -13.43
CA PHE A 37 30.36 1.55 -14.63
C PHE A 37 29.80 2.96 -14.79
N ARG A 38 29.98 3.85 -13.80
CA ARG A 38 29.42 5.23 -13.78
C ARG A 38 27.91 5.28 -14.06
N ARG A 39 27.16 4.30 -13.56
CA ARG A 39 25.71 4.13 -13.78
C ARG A 39 25.00 3.75 -12.49
N GLU A 40 23.73 4.13 -12.35
CA GLU A 40 22.92 3.61 -11.25
C GLU A 40 22.81 2.08 -11.35
N GLY A 41 23.12 1.39 -10.24
CA GLY A 41 23.05 -0.06 -10.14
C GLY A 41 21.70 -0.55 -9.63
N ARG A 42 21.72 -1.69 -8.93
CA ARG A 42 20.55 -2.19 -8.18
C ARG A 42 20.09 -1.15 -7.14
N PRO A 43 18.81 -1.17 -6.74
CA PRO A 43 18.33 -0.31 -5.66
C PRO A 43 19.14 -0.51 -4.39
N SER A 44 19.49 0.59 -3.74
CA SER A 44 20.06 0.61 -2.39
C SER A 44 19.02 0.20 -1.34
N GLU A 45 19.47 -0.12 -0.14
CA GLU A 45 18.58 -0.42 0.99
C GLU A 45 17.59 0.73 1.27
N ARG A 46 18.08 1.97 1.26
CA ARG A 46 17.25 3.16 1.38
C ARG A 46 16.18 3.22 0.28
N GLU A 47 16.55 3.00 -0.98
CA GLU A 47 15.58 3.00 -2.09
C GLU A 47 14.51 1.92 -1.93
N ILE A 48 14.87 0.74 -1.41
CA ILE A 48 13.93 -0.35 -1.10
C ILE A 48 13.00 0.04 0.06
N LEU A 49 13.52 0.65 1.12
CA LEU A 49 12.71 1.12 2.25
C LEU A 49 11.70 2.18 1.83
N VAL A 50 12.11 3.16 0.99
CA VAL A 50 11.20 4.18 0.46
C VAL A 50 10.16 3.56 -0.49
N SER A 51 10.54 2.54 -1.26
CA SER A 51 9.57 1.77 -2.06
C SER A 51 8.51 1.12 -1.17
N ARG A 52 8.91 0.51 -0.04
CA ARG A 52 7.98 -0.09 0.95
C ARG A 52 7.13 0.96 1.67
N LEU A 53 7.70 2.11 2.02
CA LEU A 53 6.97 3.25 2.60
C LEU A 53 5.87 3.75 1.65
N THR A 54 6.11 3.69 0.34
CA THR A 54 5.11 4.07 -0.66
C THR A 54 4.08 2.96 -0.88
N ASP A 55 4.49 1.69 -0.94
CA ASP A 55 3.62 0.53 -1.18
C ASP A 55 2.57 0.31 -0.07
N ARG A 56 3.00 0.33 1.20
CA ARG A 56 2.16 0.02 2.36
C ARG A 56 0.84 0.80 2.42
N PRO A 57 0.81 2.14 2.30
CA PRO A 57 -0.44 2.90 2.41
C PRO A 57 -1.31 2.84 1.15
N ILE A 58 -0.76 2.56 -0.03
CA ILE A 58 -1.56 2.51 -1.27
C ILE A 58 -2.17 1.12 -1.50
N ARG A 59 -1.49 0.03 -1.11
CA ARG A 59 -1.92 -1.35 -1.34
C ARG A 59 -3.34 -1.68 -0.85
N PRO A 60 -3.79 -1.28 0.35
CA PRO A 60 -5.13 -1.60 0.82
C PRO A 60 -6.24 -0.77 0.15
N LEU A 61 -5.90 0.25 -0.64
CA LEU A 61 -6.86 1.14 -1.28
C LEU A 61 -7.25 0.71 -2.69
N PHE A 62 -6.69 -0.40 -3.19
CA PHE A 62 -7.18 -1.01 -4.41
C PHE A 62 -8.42 -1.85 -4.10
N PRO A 63 -9.44 -1.87 -4.98
CA PRO A 63 -10.59 -2.75 -4.78
C PRO A 63 -10.15 -4.21 -4.69
N LYS A 64 -10.78 -4.99 -3.80
CA LYS A 64 -10.40 -6.37 -3.49
C LYS A 64 -10.27 -7.28 -4.73
N GLU A 65 -11.20 -7.14 -5.67
CA GLU A 65 -11.25 -7.97 -6.88
C GLU A 65 -10.54 -7.33 -8.09
N PHE A 66 -9.77 -6.26 -7.88
CA PHE A 66 -8.98 -5.65 -8.93
C PHE A 66 -7.63 -6.36 -9.05
N LEU A 67 -7.44 -7.11 -10.15
CA LEU A 67 -6.28 -8.00 -10.34
C LEU A 67 -5.36 -7.60 -11.51
N ASN A 68 -5.63 -6.46 -12.17
CA ASN A 68 -4.74 -5.93 -13.19
C ASN A 68 -3.40 -5.57 -12.55
N GLU A 69 -2.31 -5.90 -13.25
CA GLU A 69 -0.96 -5.53 -12.80
C GLU A 69 -0.81 -4.02 -12.78
N VAL A 70 -0.39 -3.48 -11.63
CA VAL A 70 -0.13 -2.06 -11.42
C VAL A 70 1.33 -1.88 -11.04
N GLN A 71 2.00 -0.97 -11.75
CA GLN A 71 3.37 -0.57 -11.44
C GLN A 71 3.43 0.92 -11.13
N VAL A 72 4.07 1.27 -10.02
CA VAL A 72 4.29 2.65 -9.58
C VAL A 72 5.78 2.92 -9.56
N PHE A 73 6.24 3.88 -10.36
CA PHE A 73 7.64 4.28 -10.44
C PHE A 73 7.82 5.70 -9.94
N SER A 74 8.63 5.87 -8.89
CA SER A 74 9.08 7.17 -8.39
C SER A 74 10.56 7.34 -8.71
N THR A 75 10.92 8.39 -9.43
CA THR A 75 12.32 8.71 -9.74
C THR A 75 12.60 10.14 -9.29
N VAL A 76 13.62 10.31 -8.44
CA VAL A 76 14.10 11.62 -8.01
C VAL A 76 14.99 12.18 -9.10
N PHE A 77 14.51 13.21 -9.79
CA PHE A 77 15.24 13.90 -10.86
C PHE A 77 16.03 15.11 -10.38
N SER A 78 15.61 15.73 -9.27
CA SER A 78 16.27 16.89 -8.66
C SER A 78 16.05 16.84 -7.15
N ALA A 79 17.08 17.20 -6.39
CA ALA A 79 17.04 17.33 -4.95
C ALA A 79 17.78 18.60 -4.53
N ASP A 80 17.26 19.31 -3.53
CA ASP A 80 17.89 20.48 -2.91
C ASP A 80 19.01 20.09 -1.91
N ASN A 81 19.05 18.82 -1.51
CA ASN A 81 19.91 18.27 -0.44
C ASN A 81 19.60 18.81 0.97
N GLU A 82 18.43 19.42 1.15
CA GLU A 82 17.93 19.90 2.45
C GLU A 82 16.71 19.09 2.89
N ASN A 83 15.82 18.76 1.95
CA ASN A 83 14.57 18.06 2.22
C ASN A 83 14.66 16.60 1.77
N ASN A 84 14.12 15.70 2.60
CA ASN A 84 14.12 14.28 2.28
C ASN A 84 13.01 13.96 1.25
N PRO A 85 13.34 13.35 0.10
CA PRO A 85 12.36 13.06 -0.96
C PRO A 85 11.40 11.89 -0.66
N ASP A 86 11.55 11.16 0.45
CA ASP A 86 10.77 9.96 0.74
C ASP A 86 9.26 10.20 0.84
N VAL A 87 8.82 11.22 1.58
CA VAL A 87 7.40 11.61 1.68
C VAL A 87 6.85 12.08 0.33
N MET A 88 7.69 12.68 -0.52
CA MET A 88 7.30 13.10 -1.86
C MET A 88 7.04 11.90 -2.78
N SER A 89 7.72 10.77 -2.57
CA SER A 89 7.41 9.52 -3.30
C SER A 89 5.97 9.07 -3.03
N ILE A 90 5.54 9.10 -1.76
CA ILE A 90 4.19 8.70 -1.35
C ILE A 90 3.15 9.65 -1.94
N ASN A 91 3.35 10.96 -1.76
CA ASN A 91 2.45 12.00 -2.28
C ASN A 91 2.38 11.98 -3.81
N GLY A 92 3.52 11.77 -4.48
CA GLY A 92 3.60 11.65 -5.93
C GLY A 92 2.91 10.40 -6.47
N ALA A 93 3.05 9.25 -5.78
CA ALA A 93 2.33 8.02 -6.11
C ALA A 93 0.82 8.18 -5.92
N SER A 94 0.41 8.79 -4.81
CA SER A 94 -0.99 9.13 -4.52
C SER A 94 -1.59 9.98 -5.63
N ALA A 95 -0.95 11.09 -5.98
CA ALA A 95 -1.41 11.98 -7.05
C ALA A 95 -1.49 11.24 -8.39
N ALA A 96 -0.45 10.49 -8.77
CA ALA A 96 -0.41 9.77 -10.03
C ALA A 96 -1.50 8.69 -10.12
N LEU A 97 -1.71 7.90 -9.06
CA LEU A 97 -2.79 6.90 -8.98
C LEU A 97 -4.15 7.59 -9.07
N HIS A 98 -4.33 8.67 -8.33
CA HIS A 98 -5.61 9.36 -8.23
C HIS A 98 -6.03 9.96 -9.57
N ILE A 99 -5.12 10.63 -10.29
CA ILE A 99 -5.41 11.20 -11.61
C ILE A 99 -5.47 10.17 -12.74
N SER A 100 -4.96 8.95 -12.53
CA SER A 100 -5.00 7.88 -13.54
C SER A 100 -6.39 7.25 -13.68
N LYS A 101 -6.51 6.38 -14.69
CA LYS A 101 -7.69 5.51 -14.87
C LYS A 101 -7.78 4.37 -13.85
N VAL A 102 -6.75 4.10 -13.06
CA VAL A 102 -6.71 2.95 -12.14
C VAL A 102 -7.77 3.12 -11.03
N PRO A 103 -8.61 2.10 -10.75
CA PRO A 103 -9.53 2.10 -9.61
C PRO A 103 -8.73 2.18 -8.31
N PHE A 104 -8.96 3.22 -7.53
CA PHE A 104 -8.17 3.52 -6.33
C PHE A 104 -9.02 4.34 -5.35
N HIS A 105 -9.13 3.87 -4.10
CA HIS A 105 -9.91 4.50 -3.03
C HIS A 105 -9.10 5.57 -2.25
N GLY A 106 -8.25 6.30 -2.96
CA GLY A 106 -7.52 7.45 -2.44
C GLY A 106 -8.27 8.78 -2.61
N PRO A 107 -7.56 9.92 -2.53
CA PRO A 107 -6.11 10.02 -2.41
C PRO A 107 -5.62 9.78 -0.98
N ILE A 108 -4.31 9.58 -0.85
CA ILE A 108 -3.60 9.69 0.43
C ILE A 108 -2.68 10.91 0.45
N GLY A 109 -2.40 11.41 1.64
CA GLY A 109 -1.30 12.33 1.89
C GLY A 109 -0.30 11.68 2.83
N ALA A 110 0.93 12.18 2.80
CA ALA A 110 2.01 11.77 3.70
C ALA A 110 2.87 12.94 4.13
N VAL A 111 3.29 12.92 5.39
CA VAL A 111 4.16 13.92 6.01
C VAL A 111 5.15 13.25 6.94
N ARG A 112 6.28 13.92 7.18
CA ARG A 112 7.20 13.62 8.29
C ARG A 112 6.87 14.57 9.45
N VAL A 113 6.84 14.07 10.68
CA VAL A 113 6.65 14.86 11.90
C VAL A 113 7.87 14.69 12.80
N GLY A 114 8.47 15.82 13.16
CA GLY A 114 9.51 15.91 14.18
C GLY A 114 9.01 16.56 15.47
N LEU A 115 9.78 16.41 16.54
CA LEU A 115 9.52 17.00 17.85
C LEU A 115 10.77 17.73 18.35
N PHE A 116 10.65 19.04 18.56
CA PHE A 116 11.76 19.92 18.95
C PHE A 116 11.34 20.74 20.16
N ASP A 117 12.01 20.55 21.29
CA ASP A 117 11.77 21.33 22.52
C ASP A 117 10.28 21.34 22.95
N GLY A 118 9.56 20.23 22.71
CA GLY A 118 8.13 20.06 23.02
C GLY A 118 7.16 20.46 21.90
N GLU A 119 7.65 20.98 20.78
CA GLU A 119 6.83 21.45 19.65
C GLU A 119 6.92 20.52 18.43
N PHE A 120 5.77 20.22 17.82
CA PHE A 120 5.72 19.41 16.61
C PHE A 120 6.01 20.25 15.36
N VAL A 121 6.84 19.72 14.46
CA VAL A 121 7.18 20.36 13.18
C VAL A 121 6.89 19.39 12.05
N VAL A 122 6.17 19.87 11.03
CA VAL A 122 5.89 19.09 9.82
C VAL A 122 6.99 19.26 8.77
N ASN A 123 7.38 18.16 8.14
CA ASN A 123 8.43 18.05 7.13
C ASN A 123 9.70 18.87 7.46
N PRO A 124 10.29 18.68 8.66
CA PRO A 124 11.56 19.32 9.02
C PRO A 124 12.69 18.95 8.06
N SER A 125 13.68 19.82 7.95
CA SER A 125 14.86 19.61 7.10
C SER A 125 15.71 18.44 7.61
N MET A 126 16.45 17.78 6.70
CA MET A 126 17.36 16.69 7.08
C MET A 126 18.41 17.11 8.13
N PRO A 127 19.03 18.31 8.06
CA PRO A 127 19.94 18.78 9.11
C PRO A 127 19.25 18.96 10.47
N ASP A 128 18.02 19.48 10.49
CA ASP A 128 17.31 19.72 11.74
C ASP A 128 16.91 18.40 12.42
N MET A 129 16.59 17.36 11.64
CA MET A 129 16.17 16.06 12.16
C MET A 129 17.16 15.41 13.13
N ALA A 130 18.44 15.75 13.08
CA ALA A 130 19.43 15.27 14.04
C ALA A 130 19.18 15.72 15.49
N ARG A 131 18.37 16.77 15.69
CA ARG A 131 17.97 17.30 17.00
C ARG A 131 16.56 16.88 17.42
N SER A 132 15.84 16.17 16.56
CA SER A 132 14.45 15.82 16.81
C SER A 132 14.38 14.63 17.78
N GLN A 133 13.48 14.71 18.76
CA GLN A 133 13.17 13.59 19.66
C GLN A 133 12.25 12.56 18.99
N LEU A 134 11.77 12.85 17.78
CA LEU A 134 10.77 12.08 17.06
C LEU A 134 11.04 12.14 15.55
N ASP A 135 10.96 11.02 14.84
CA ASP A 135 10.93 10.98 13.37
C ASP A 135 9.81 10.05 12.94
N LEU A 136 8.64 10.60 12.63
CA LEU A 136 7.49 9.82 12.15
C LEU A 136 7.14 10.18 10.72
N VAL A 137 7.12 9.21 9.83
CA VAL A 137 6.43 9.29 8.55
C VAL A 137 5.02 8.74 8.73
N ILE A 138 4.03 9.58 8.47
CA ILE A 138 2.61 9.26 8.59
C ILE A 138 1.99 9.37 7.21
N ALA A 139 1.21 8.37 6.80
CA ALA A 139 0.42 8.41 5.58
C ALA A 139 -1.03 7.98 5.85
N GLY A 140 -1.98 8.63 5.18
CA GLY A 140 -3.39 8.38 5.40
C GLY A 140 -4.28 9.02 4.35
N THR A 141 -5.55 8.60 4.36
CA THR A 141 -6.61 9.32 3.64
C THR A 141 -7.02 10.55 4.42
N ARG A 142 -7.94 11.34 3.85
CA ARG A 142 -8.61 12.43 4.56
C ARG A 142 -9.26 12.00 5.89
N ASN A 143 -9.73 10.76 5.98
CA ASN A 143 -10.55 10.29 7.10
C ASN A 143 -9.80 9.41 8.10
N ALA A 144 -8.72 8.75 7.67
CA ALA A 144 -8.03 7.78 8.49
C ALA A 144 -6.53 7.70 8.17
N ILE A 145 -5.73 7.51 9.21
CA ILE A 145 -4.31 7.13 9.10
C ILE A 145 -4.24 5.66 8.65
N LEU A 146 -3.39 5.36 7.67
CA LEU A 146 -3.22 4.02 7.11
C LEU A 146 -1.86 3.41 7.48
N MET A 147 -0.83 4.24 7.57
CA MET A 147 0.53 3.80 7.78
C MET A 147 1.28 4.80 8.65
N VAL A 148 2.02 4.27 9.61
CA VAL A 148 2.97 5.00 10.44
C VAL A 148 4.27 4.20 10.41
N GLU A 149 5.38 4.90 10.21
CA GLU A 149 6.73 4.38 10.34
C GLU A 149 7.58 5.43 11.03
N GLY A 150 8.43 5.06 11.97
CA GLY A 150 9.31 6.02 12.58
C GLY A 150 10.06 5.52 13.80
N GLN A 151 10.76 6.45 14.44
CA GLN A 151 11.54 6.24 15.65
C GLN A 151 11.32 7.41 16.61
N ALA A 152 11.55 7.17 17.90
CA ALA A 152 11.38 8.18 18.93
C ALA A 152 12.33 7.93 20.11
N ASP A 153 12.76 9.01 20.76
CA ASP A 153 13.62 8.97 21.95
C ASP A 153 12.77 8.87 23.22
N GLU A 154 12.22 7.68 23.47
CA GLU A 154 11.45 7.34 24.68
C GLU A 154 10.29 8.32 24.99
N VAL A 155 9.63 8.86 23.95
CA VAL A 155 8.46 9.74 24.10
C VAL A 155 7.25 8.98 24.68
N SER A 156 6.40 9.67 25.42
CA SER A 156 5.16 9.06 25.96
C SER A 156 4.16 8.69 24.86
N GLU A 157 3.27 7.74 25.16
CA GLU A 157 2.20 7.35 24.23
C GLU A 157 1.27 8.54 23.91
N GLU A 158 1.03 9.42 24.87
CA GLU A 158 0.24 10.64 24.67
C GLU A 158 0.88 11.57 23.62
N THR A 159 2.20 11.77 23.71
CA THR A 159 2.95 12.57 22.72
C THR A 159 2.91 11.92 21.34
N MET A 160 3.03 10.60 21.26
CA MET A 160 2.91 9.84 20.01
C MET A 160 1.53 10.06 19.36
N VAL A 161 0.44 9.93 20.11
CA VAL A 161 -0.93 10.17 19.60
C VAL A 161 -1.10 11.60 19.10
N LYS A 162 -0.62 12.59 19.85
CA LYS A 162 -0.68 14.00 19.42
C LYS A 162 0.12 14.25 18.14
N ALA A 163 1.27 13.61 17.96
CA ALA A 163 2.05 13.70 16.74
C ALA A 163 1.30 13.13 15.52
N LEU A 164 0.57 12.02 15.72
CA LEU A 164 -0.28 11.41 14.69
C LEU A 164 -1.43 12.34 14.27
N GLU A 165 -2.12 12.92 15.25
CA GLU A 165 -3.20 13.89 15.02
C GLU A 165 -2.69 15.14 14.30
N PHE A 166 -1.56 15.70 14.78
CA PHE A 166 -0.90 16.84 14.16
C PHE A 166 -0.53 16.58 12.70
N GLY A 167 0.09 15.43 12.40
CA GLY A 167 0.43 15.04 11.04
C GLY A 167 -0.81 14.83 10.14
N HIS A 168 -1.89 14.28 10.69
CA HIS A 168 -3.12 14.00 9.93
C HIS A 168 -3.80 15.27 9.42
N GLU A 169 -3.71 16.39 10.13
CA GLU A 169 -4.23 17.68 9.66
C GLU A 169 -3.56 18.16 8.37
N TYR A 170 -2.25 17.97 8.23
CA TYR A 170 -1.54 18.30 6.98
C TYR A 170 -1.83 17.29 5.86
N ILE A 171 -2.02 16.01 6.21
CA ILE A 171 -2.43 14.97 5.26
C ILE A 171 -3.77 15.32 4.61
N LYS A 172 -4.74 15.85 5.37
CA LYS A 172 -6.03 16.31 4.83
C LYS A 172 -5.84 17.40 3.77
N GLN A 173 -4.97 18.37 4.01
CA GLN A 173 -4.69 19.45 3.04
C GLN A 173 -4.05 18.90 1.75
N ILE A 174 -3.14 17.93 1.86
CA ILE A 174 -2.54 17.25 0.70
C ILE A 174 -3.62 16.49 -0.08
N CYS A 175 -4.49 15.75 0.61
CA CYS A 175 -5.60 15.03 -0.01
C CYS A 175 -6.54 15.98 -0.78
N ASP A 176 -6.92 17.10 -0.16
CA ASP A 176 -7.80 18.10 -0.78
C ASP A 176 -7.15 18.71 -2.04
N THR A 177 -5.83 18.93 -2.02
CA THR A 177 -5.06 19.41 -3.17
C THR A 177 -5.01 18.39 -4.31
N ILE A 178 -4.78 17.11 -3.99
CA ILE A 178 -4.77 16.03 -4.98
C ILE A 178 -6.18 15.82 -5.57
N GLU A 179 -7.22 15.97 -4.76
CA GLU A 179 -8.62 15.90 -5.21
C GLU A 179 -8.96 17.04 -6.18
N GLU A 180 -8.47 18.25 -5.93
CA GLU A 180 -8.62 19.36 -6.87
C GLU A 180 -7.87 19.09 -8.19
N LEU A 181 -6.65 18.58 -8.12
CA LEU A 181 -5.91 18.17 -9.32
C LEU A 181 -6.69 17.12 -10.12
N ARG A 182 -7.26 16.13 -9.44
CA ARG A 182 -8.09 15.09 -10.05
C ARG A 182 -9.29 15.66 -10.79
N ARG A 183 -10.02 16.58 -10.18
CA ARG A 183 -11.17 17.26 -10.80
C ARG A 183 -10.78 18.00 -12.08
N ARG A 184 -9.60 18.64 -12.09
CA ARG A 184 -9.08 19.35 -13.26
C ARG A 184 -8.62 18.42 -14.40
N VAL A 185 -8.09 17.25 -14.07
CA VAL A 185 -7.61 16.26 -15.05
C VAL A 185 -8.77 15.47 -15.68
N GLY A 186 -9.81 15.12 -14.91
CA GLY A 186 -11.07 14.59 -15.43
C GLY A 186 -11.03 13.21 -16.10
N VAL A 187 -9.95 12.43 -15.95
CA VAL A 187 -9.81 11.08 -16.57
C VAL A 187 -10.77 10.09 -15.90
N GLU A 188 -11.69 9.43 -16.57
CA GLU A 188 -12.57 8.46 -15.90
C GLU A 188 -11.82 7.23 -15.35
N LYS A 189 -12.35 6.64 -14.27
CA LYS A 189 -11.82 5.37 -13.75
C LYS A 189 -12.23 4.25 -14.69
N MET A 190 -11.28 3.37 -15.02
CA MET A 190 -11.56 2.22 -15.86
C MET A 190 -12.51 1.25 -15.12
N ALA A 191 -13.41 0.64 -15.87
CA ALA A 191 -14.20 -0.47 -15.36
C ALA A 191 -13.29 -1.69 -15.12
N TYR A 192 -13.68 -2.49 -14.15
CA TYR A 192 -13.15 -3.83 -13.94
C TYR A 192 -14.32 -4.74 -13.57
N SER A 193 -14.22 -6.02 -13.86
CA SER A 193 -15.23 -7.02 -13.50
C SER A 193 -14.81 -7.69 -12.20
N PRO A 194 -15.47 -7.40 -11.06
CA PRO A 194 -15.22 -8.13 -9.83
C PRO A 194 -15.52 -9.61 -10.02
N ARG A 195 -14.83 -10.48 -9.29
CA ARG A 195 -15.22 -11.89 -9.22
C ARG A 195 -16.52 -11.98 -8.45
N GLU A 196 -17.54 -12.55 -9.09
CA GLU A 196 -18.79 -12.86 -8.42
C GLU A 196 -18.65 -14.24 -7.76
N VAL A 197 -18.84 -14.28 -6.45
CA VAL A 197 -19.01 -15.53 -5.71
C VAL A 197 -20.51 -15.79 -5.62
N LEU A 198 -20.95 -16.95 -6.11
CA LEU A 198 -22.35 -17.35 -6.01
C LEU A 198 -22.73 -17.52 -4.52
N PRO A 199 -23.77 -16.83 -4.01
CA PRO A 199 -24.15 -16.93 -2.59
C PRO A 199 -24.43 -18.36 -2.12
N ASP A 200 -24.99 -19.20 -3.00
CA ASP A 200 -25.27 -20.60 -2.70
C ASP A 200 -23.99 -21.41 -2.43
N VAL A 201 -22.90 -21.08 -3.15
CA VAL A 201 -21.59 -21.71 -2.96
C VAL A 201 -20.99 -21.27 -1.63
N GLU A 202 -21.03 -19.96 -1.32
CA GLU A 202 -20.52 -19.44 -0.05
C GLU A 202 -21.26 -20.05 1.15
N GLY A 203 -22.59 -20.09 1.11
CA GLY A 203 -23.41 -20.70 2.15
C GLY A 203 -23.16 -22.20 2.29
N HIS A 204 -23.00 -22.92 1.19
CA HIS A 204 -22.67 -24.35 1.21
C HIS A 204 -21.31 -24.61 1.86
N VAL A 205 -20.27 -23.87 1.47
CA VAL A 205 -18.93 -24.00 2.06
C VAL A 205 -18.95 -23.64 3.55
N ALA A 206 -19.67 -22.58 3.93
CA ALA A 206 -19.82 -22.19 5.32
C ALA A 206 -20.45 -23.33 6.14
N ASN A 207 -21.55 -23.93 5.66
CA ASN A 207 -22.20 -25.04 6.35
C ASN A 207 -21.30 -26.28 6.46
N LEU A 208 -20.48 -26.56 5.43
CA LEU A 208 -19.57 -27.70 5.43
C LEU A 208 -18.39 -27.51 6.40
N THR A 209 -17.94 -26.28 6.61
CA THR A 209 -16.63 -26.02 7.24
C THR A 209 -16.69 -25.25 8.56
N ALA A 210 -17.75 -24.50 8.87
CA ALA A 210 -17.77 -23.54 9.99
C ALA A 210 -17.44 -24.16 11.36
N ASP A 211 -18.12 -25.24 11.76
CA ASP A 211 -17.90 -25.88 13.06
C ASP A 211 -16.46 -26.43 13.15
N ARG A 212 -16.01 -27.11 12.08
CA ARG A 212 -14.69 -27.71 12.03
C ARG A 212 -13.57 -26.68 12.02
N LEU A 213 -13.76 -25.56 11.31
CA LEU A 213 -12.82 -24.44 11.33
C LEU A 213 -12.73 -23.82 12.72
N THR A 214 -13.84 -23.69 13.43
CA THR A 214 -13.85 -23.18 14.81
C THR A 214 -13.00 -24.05 15.73
N GLU A 215 -13.15 -25.38 15.64
CA GLU A 215 -12.31 -26.34 16.38
C GLU A 215 -10.83 -26.21 15.99
N ILE A 216 -10.52 -26.20 14.69
CA ILE A 216 -9.14 -26.08 14.19
C ILE A 216 -8.48 -24.78 14.66
N MET A 217 -9.19 -23.66 14.58
CA MET A 217 -8.68 -22.35 14.98
C MET A 217 -8.44 -22.22 16.50
N SER A 218 -9.07 -23.08 17.31
CA SER A 218 -8.81 -23.15 18.75
C SER A 218 -7.49 -23.84 19.12
N ILE A 219 -6.86 -24.54 18.17
CA ILE A 219 -5.57 -25.21 18.39
C ILE A 219 -4.45 -24.18 18.53
N ALA A 220 -3.75 -24.20 19.68
CA ALA A 220 -2.67 -23.26 19.97
C ALA A 220 -1.43 -23.51 19.09
N GLU A 221 -1.06 -24.77 18.89
CA GLU A 221 0.14 -25.13 18.13
C GLU A 221 -0.03 -24.88 16.63
N LYS A 222 0.93 -24.18 16.03
CA LYS A 222 0.90 -23.77 14.62
C LYS A 222 0.86 -24.96 13.66
N HIS A 223 1.79 -25.92 13.79
CA HIS A 223 1.94 -27.00 12.82
C HIS A 223 0.72 -27.93 12.75
N PRO A 224 0.15 -28.41 13.88
CA PRO A 224 -1.10 -29.18 13.85
C PRO A 224 -2.27 -28.39 13.28
N ARG A 225 -2.40 -27.10 13.64
CA ARG A 225 -3.46 -26.23 13.11
C ARG A 225 -3.37 -26.07 11.59
N GLU A 226 -2.19 -25.77 11.06
CA GLU A 226 -1.99 -25.60 9.61
C GLU A 226 -2.24 -26.91 8.83
N ALA A 227 -1.81 -28.06 9.38
CA ALA A 227 -2.05 -29.36 8.75
C ALA A 227 -3.55 -29.68 8.68
N LEU A 228 -4.29 -29.45 9.76
CA LEU A 228 -5.73 -29.68 9.81
C LEU A 228 -6.50 -28.68 8.94
N LEU A 229 -6.08 -27.42 8.90
CA LEU A 229 -6.66 -26.40 8.03
C LEU A 229 -6.48 -26.78 6.55
N ALA A 230 -5.28 -27.21 6.16
CA ALA A 230 -5.01 -27.67 4.79
C ALA A 230 -5.87 -28.89 4.43
N ALA A 231 -6.01 -29.85 5.34
CA ALA A 231 -6.88 -31.00 5.14
C ALA A 231 -8.35 -30.59 4.98
N GLN A 232 -8.87 -29.68 5.81
CA GLN A 232 -10.26 -29.20 5.73
C GLN A 232 -10.53 -28.46 4.41
N THR A 233 -9.59 -27.61 3.97
CA THR A 233 -9.68 -26.93 2.68
C THR A 233 -9.70 -27.93 1.51
N ALA A 234 -8.88 -28.99 1.57
CA ALA A 234 -8.88 -30.03 0.54
C ALA A 234 -10.20 -30.83 0.49
N ILE A 235 -10.80 -31.13 1.64
CA ILE A 235 -12.12 -31.77 1.73
C ILE A 235 -13.19 -30.88 1.09
N ALA A 236 -13.25 -29.60 1.48
CA ALA A 236 -14.21 -28.66 0.94
C ALA A 236 -14.06 -28.48 -0.58
N ALA A 237 -12.82 -28.37 -1.08
CA ALA A 237 -12.57 -28.29 -2.52
C ALA A 237 -12.99 -29.56 -3.26
N SER A 238 -12.77 -30.74 -2.68
CA SER A 238 -13.20 -32.02 -3.27
C SER A 238 -14.72 -32.13 -3.34
N GLU A 239 -15.44 -31.75 -2.29
CA GLU A 239 -16.90 -31.77 -2.27
C GLU A 239 -17.49 -30.77 -3.27
N LEU A 240 -16.95 -29.55 -3.35
CA LEU A 240 -17.36 -28.58 -4.36
C LEU A 240 -17.11 -29.06 -5.78
N ASN A 241 -16.00 -29.75 -6.05
CA ASN A 241 -15.75 -30.32 -7.38
C ASN A 241 -16.75 -31.43 -7.73
N GLN A 242 -17.19 -32.22 -6.75
CA GLN A 242 -18.23 -33.23 -6.98
C GLN A 242 -19.59 -32.59 -7.27
N ILE A 243 -19.91 -31.47 -6.62
CA ILE A 243 -21.14 -30.69 -6.87
C ILE A 243 -21.05 -29.93 -8.20
N GLY A 244 -19.90 -29.36 -8.55
CA GLY A 244 -19.66 -28.67 -9.83
C GLY A 244 -19.66 -29.61 -11.04
N HIS A 245 -19.48 -30.92 -10.83
CA HIS A 245 -19.71 -31.95 -11.84
C HIS A 245 -21.20 -32.35 -11.98
N ILE A 246 -22.08 -31.86 -11.10
CA ILE A 246 -23.53 -32.03 -11.15
C ILE A 246 -24.13 -30.68 -11.61
N ASP A 247 -24.09 -30.48 -12.94
CA ASP A 247 -24.88 -29.51 -13.71
C ASP A 247 -24.98 -28.04 -13.22
N LEU A 248 -24.04 -27.21 -13.67
CA LEU A 248 -24.30 -25.77 -13.88
C LEU A 248 -24.82 -25.45 -15.30
N HIS A 249 -25.11 -26.47 -16.11
CA HIS A 249 -25.76 -26.34 -17.42
C HIS A 249 -27.24 -26.74 -17.43
N ALA A 250 -27.86 -26.99 -16.27
CA ALA A 250 -29.28 -27.33 -16.19
C ALA A 250 -30.25 -26.13 -16.33
N ASN A 251 -29.76 -24.94 -16.71
CA ASN A 251 -30.60 -23.80 -17.09
C ASN A 251 -30.04 -23.08 -18.33
N GLU A 252 -30.07 -23.77 -19.48
CA GLU A 252 -30.40 -23.18 -20.79
C GLU A 252 -31.43 -24.09 -21.49
#